data_AF-A0A1N6ZFX5-F1
#
_entry.id   AF-A0A1N6ZFX5-F1
#
_cell.length_a   1.000
_cell.length_b   1.000
_cell.length_c   1.000
_cell.angle_alpha   90.00
_cell.angle_beta   90.00
_cell.angle_gamma   90.00
#
_symmetry.space_group_name_H-M   'P 1'
#
loop_
_entity.id
_entity.type
_entity.pdbx_description
1 polymer ?
#
loop_
_entity_poly.entity_id
_entity_poly.type
_entity_poly.pdbx_seq_one_letter_code
_entity_poly.pdbx_strand_id
1 'polypeptide(L)'
;MKSLNAISRWLRTPARNAAPAGAERTLQQVRVAMLAALERHGLLRQRRSLAERVTYASELESLWYLRQDLLTALMNACGEARARQELQPINALFGRSEAFRPRLRAQMRAS
;
A
#
# COMPACT_ATOMS: atom_id res chain seq x y z
N MET A 1 21.58 -22.22 6.74
CA MET A 1 21.47 -20.89 6.08
C MET A 1 20.81 -19.91 7.04
N LYS A 2 21.08 -18.60 6.91
CA LYS A 2 20.69 -17.59 7.92
C LYS A 2 19.16 -17.32 7.91
N SER A 3 18.60 -17.17 9.10
CA SER A 3 17.19 -16.84 9.35
C SER A 3 16.79 -15.50 8.73
N LEU A 4 15.53 -15.40 8.25
CA LEU A 4 14.87 -14.14 7.95
C LEU A 4 13.67 -13.97 8.89
N ASN A 5 13.89 -13.15 9.93
CA ASN A 5 12.91 -12.65 10.89
C ASN A 5 11.68 -12.05 10.17
N ALA A 6 10.46 -12.46 10.51
CA ALA A 6 9.68 -11.94 11.63
C ALA A 6 9.30 -10.44 11.50
N ILE A 7 8.25 -10.17 10.71
CA ILE A 7 7.43 -8.93 10.76
C ILE A 7 5.94 -9.32 10.67
N SER A 8 5.48 -10.21 11.55
CA SER A 8 4.09 -10.71 11.59
C SER A 8 3.57 -10.86 13.04
N ARG A 9 3.66 -9.75 13.77
CA ARG A 9 3.15 -9.47 15.14
C ARG A 9 3.44 -7.98 15.40
N TRP A 10 2.60 -7.15 15.99
CA TRP A 10 1.28 -7.30 16.62
C TRP A 10 0.35 -6.20 16.03
N LEU A 11 -0.96 -6.08 16.29
CA LEU A 11 -1.89 -6.72 17.22
C LEU A 11 -3.11 -7.27 16.45
N ARG A 12 -4.10 -7.80 17.18
CA ARG A 12 -5.49 -7.97 16.71
C ARG A 12 -6.43 -7.59 17.86
N THR A 13 -6.99 -6.38 17.83
CA THR A 13 -8.00 -5.93 18.80
C THR A 13 -9.37 -5.88 18.11
N PRO A 14 -10.37 -6.65 18.56
CA PRO A 14 -11.74 -6.56 18.04
C PRO A 14 -12.45 -5.34 18.66
N ALA A 15 -12.02 -4.14 18.30
CA ALA A 15 -12.70 -2.91 18.68
C ALA A 15 -13.99 -2.76 17.86
N ARG A 16 -15.10 -3.29 18.38
CA ARG A 16 -16.43 -2.85 17.95
C ARG A 16 -16.54 -1.36 18.27
N ASN A 17 -16.78 -0.53 17.24
CA ASN A 17 -17.91 0.41 17.15
C ASN A 17 -17.79 1.30 15.89
N ALA A 18 -18.76 1.15 14.98
CA ALA A 18 -19.24 2.18 14.04
C ALA A 18 -18.25 2.98 13.13
N ALA A 19 -17.17 2.38 12.60
CA ALA A 19 -16.46 2.93 11.43
C ALA A 19 -15.94 1.94 10.33
N PRO A 20 -16.40 0.68 10.21
CA PRO A 20 -15.68 -0.34 9.42
C PRO A 20 -15.75 -0.17 7.88
N ALA A 21 -16.87 0.35 7.34
CA ALA A 21 -17.11 0.32 5.89
C ALA A 21 -16.21 1.26 5.09
N GLY A 22 -15.87 2.44 5.64
CA GLY A 22 -15.03 3.43 4.96
C GLY A 22 -13.58 2.98 4.83
N ALA A 23 -13.02 2.45 5.92
CA ALA A 23 -11.65 1.96 5.95
C ALA A 23 -11.43 0.75 5.03
N GLU A 24 -12.31 -0.27 5.08
CA GLU A 24 -12.21 -1.45 4.19
C GLU A 24 -12.45 -1.06 2.72
N ARG A 25 -13.38 -0.15 2.44
CA ARG A 25 -13.58 0.37 1.08
C ARG A 25 -12.31 1.05 0.56
N THR A 26 -11.67 1.92 1.34
CA THR A 26 -10.41 2.55 0.91
C THR A 26 -9.29 1.53 0.78
N LEU A 27 -9.19 0.56 1.70
CA LEU A 27 -8.22 -0.53 1.63
C LEU A 27 -8.33 -1.28 0.30
N GLN A 28 -9.54 -1.72 -0.06
CA GLN A 28 -9.78 -2.43 -1.31
C GLN A 28 -9.56 -1.54 -2.55
N GLN A 29 -9.92 -0.26 -2.51
CA GLN A 29 -9.62 0.69 -3.58
C GLN A 29 -8.11 0.83 -3.81
N VAL A 30 -7.31 0.90 -2.74
CA VAL A 30 -5.85 0.96 -2.82
C VAL A 30 -5.29 -0.36 -3.35
N ARG A 31 -5.74 -1.53 -2.87
CA ARG A 31 -5.32 -2.85 -3.40
C ARG A 31 -5.53 -2.91 -4.93
N VAL A 32 -6.73 -2.59 -5.39
CA VAL A 32 -7.09 -2.60 -6.82
C VAL A 32 -6.23 -1.62 -7.62
N ALA A 33 -6.03 -0.39 -7.14
CA ALA A 33 -5.23 0.61 -7.83
C ALA A 33 -3.74 0.20 -7.94
N MET A 34 -3.17 -0.39 -6.89
CA MET A 34 -1.79 -0.89 -6.90
C MET A 34 -1.61 -2.10 -7.83
N LEU A 35 -2.56 -3.04 -7.86
CA LEU A 35 -2.54 -4.18 -8.77
C LEU A 35 -2.71 -3.74 -10.24
N ALA A 36 -3.64 -2.82 -10.52
CA ALA A 36 -3.83 -2.26 -11.86
C ALA A 36 -2.59 -1.49 -12.35
N ALA A 37 -1.87 -0.79 -11.46
CA ALA A 37 -0.59 -0.18 -11.79
C ALA A 37 0.46 -1.25 -12.16
N LEU A 38 0.56 -2.36 -11.42
CA LEU A 38 1.45 -3.46 -11.79
C LEU A 38 1.04 -4.11 -13.14
N GLU A 39 -0.26 -4.24 -13.40
CA GLU A 39 -0.79 -4.84 -14.64
C GLU A 39 -0.47 -4.02 -15.89
N ARG A 40 -0.78 -2.71 -15.88
CA ARG A 40 -0.54 -1.82 -17.03
C ARG A 40 0.93 -1.75 -17.46
N HIS A 41 1.86 -2.01 -16.54
CA HIS A 41 3.30 -2.03 -16.82
C HIS A 41 3.87 -3.46 -17.00
N GLY A 42 3.01 -4.49 -17.09
CA GLY A 42 3.42 -5.90 -17.29
C GLY A 42 4.11 -6.56 -16.09
N LEU A 43 4.06 -5.91 -14.92
CA LEU A 43 4.85 -6.26 -13.75
C LEU A 43 4.23 -7.37 -12.88
N LEU A 44 2.97 -7.75 -13.07
CA LEU A 44 2.30 -8.77 -12.21
C LEU A 44 3.09 -10.08 -12.10
N ARG A 45 3.67 -10.58 -13.19
CA ARG A 45 4.52 -11.79 -13.17
C ARG A 45 5.91 -11.51 -12.60
N GLN A 46 6.55 -10.43 -13.05
CA GLN A 46 7.93 -10.06 -12.67
C GLN A 46 8.06 -9.69 -11.18
N ARG A 47 7.00 -9.11 -10.60
CA ARG A 47 6.90 -8.65 -9.22
C ARG A 47 5.84 -9.45 -8.45
N ARG A 48 5.70 -10.76 -8.73
CA ARG A 48 4.69 -11.65 -8.12
C ARG A 48 4.60 -11.51 -6.59
N SER A 49 5.72 -11.53 -5.88
CA SER A 49 5.75 -11.39 -4.41
C SER A 49 5.18 -10.04 -3.93
N LEU A 50 5.39 -8.95 -4.67
CA LEU A 50 4.76 -7.66 -4.38
C LEU A 50 3.25 -7.70 -4.65
N ALA A 51 2.83 -8.29 -5.77
CA ALA A 51 1.40 -8.44 -6.08
C ALA A 51 0.68 -9.28 -5.01
N GLU A 52 1.27 -10.39 -4.54
CA GLU A 52 0.72 -11.19 -3.44
C GLU A 52 0.66 -10.40 -2.12
N ARG A 53 1.73 -9.67 -1.76
CA ARG A 53 1.74 -8.80 -0.57
C ARG A 53 0.66 -7.70 -0.64
N VAL A 54 0.40 -7.12 -1.81
CA VAL A 54 -0.68 -6.15 -2.04
C VAL A 54 -2.06 -6.80 -1.91
N THR A 55 -2.27 -7.97 -2.52
CA THR A 55 -3.54 -8.73 -2.43
C THR A 55 -3.90 -9.08 -0.99
N TYR A 56 -2.94 -9.54 -0.19
CA TYR A 56 -3.18 -10.03 1.17
C TYR A 56 -2.93 -9.02 2.30
N ALA A 57 -2.52 -7.78 1.99
CA ALA A 57 -2.35 -6.73 2.99
C ALA A 57 -3.69 -6.44 3.71
N SER A 58 -3.72 -6.64 5.04
CA SER A 58 -4.94 -6.50 5.83
C SER A 58 -5.25 -5.07 6.29
N GLU A 59 -4.28 -4.15 6.21
CA GLU A 59 -4.39 -2.79 6.74
C GLU A 59 -3.84 -1.75 5.75
N LEU A 60 -4.38 -0.52 5.81
CA LEU A 60 -3.92 0.58 4.94
C LEU A 60 -2.44 0.92 5.17
N GLU A 61 -1.96 0.73 6.39
CA GLU A 61 -0.56 0.94 6.75
C GLU A 61 0.38 -0.04 6.03
N SER A 62 0.00 -1.30 5.87
CA SER A 62 0.76 -2.27 5.09
C SER A 62 0.84 -1.85 3.61
N LEU A 63 -0.26 -1.38 3.02
CA LEU A 63 -0.26 -0.86 1.64
C LEU A 63 0.56 0.43 1.51
N TRP A 64 0.60 1.29 2.53
CA TRP A 64 1.41 2.51 2.53
C TRP A 64 2.91 2.22 2.49
N TYR A 65 3.39 1.17 3.15
CA TYR A 65 4.78 0.72 3.03
C TYR A 65 5.05 0.05 1.68
N LEU A 66 4.15 -0.82 1.21
CA LEU A 66 4.21 -1.46 -0.13
C LEU A 66 4.22 -0.44 -1.28
N ARG A 67 3.74 0.79 -1.03
CA ARG A 67 3.78 1.92 -1.96
C ARG A 67 5.19 2.28 -2.42
N GLN A 68 6.21 2.09 -1.57
CA GLN A 68 7.61 2.35 -1.91
C GLN A 68 8.21 1.21 -2.76
N ASP A 69 7.86 -0.04 -2.45
CA ASP A 69 8.17 -1.20 -3.30
C ASP A 69 7.54 -1.04 -4.70
N LEU A 70 6.29 -0.56 -4.76
CA LEU A 70 5.58 -0.25 -6.01
C LEU A 70 6.23 0.90 -6.78
N LEU A 71 6.56 2.02 -6.12
CA LEU A 71 7.27 3.13 -6.76
C LEU A 71 8.59 2.65 -7.38
N THR A 72 9.39 1.90 -6.63
CA THR A 72 10.65 1.33 -7.11
C THR A 72 10.43 0.40 -8.32
N ALA A 73 9.38 -0.43 -8.30
CA ALA A 73 9.03 -1.28 -9.43
C ALA A 73 8.62 -0.48 -10.67
N LEU A 74 7.84 0.60 -10.51
CA LEU A 74 7.44 1.49 -11.59
C LEU A 74 8.62 2.32 -12.14
N MET A 75 9.51 2.81 -11.27
CA MET A 75 10.72 3.55 -11.68
C MET A 75 11.58 2.73 -12.63
N ASN A 76 11.80 1.44 -12.30
CA ASN A 76 12.57 0.52 -13.15
C ASN A 76 11.85 0.17 -14.47
N ALA A 77 10.54 0.38 -14.57
CA ALA A 77 9.73 0.01 -15.73
C ALA A 77 9.45 1.17 -16.69
N CYS A 78 9.34 2.41 -16.19
CA CYS A 78 8.94 3.58 -16.99
C CYS A 78 9.68 4.89 -16.64
N GLY A 79 10.72 4.83 -15.80
CA GLY A 79 11.48 5.99 -15.35
C GLY A 79 10.78 6.77 -14.23
N GLU A 80 11.55 7.60 -13.52
CA GLU A 80 11.10 8.21 -12.27
C GLU A 80 9.93 9.18 -12.41
N ALA A 81 10.00 10.09 -13.39
CA ALA A 81 8.96 11.10 -13.60
C ALA A 81 7.59 10.45 -13.84
N ARG A 82 7.54 9.39 -14.67
CA ARG A 82 6.31 8.66 -14.95
C ARG A 82 5.87 7.83 -13.76
N ALA A 83 6.79 7.12 -13.09
CA ALA A 83 6.47 6.34 -11.90
C ALA A 83 5.86 7.20 -10.77
N ARG A 84 6.36 8.43 -10.57
CA ARG A 84 5.78 9.39 -9.61
C ARG A 84 4.38 9.85 -10.03
N GLN A 85 4.13 10.11 -11.32
CA GLN A 85 2.79 10.44 -11.84
C GLN A 85 1.78 9.31 -11.60
N GLU A 86 2.16 8.06 -11.91
CA GLU A 86 1.32 6.87 -11.73
C GLU A 86 0.99 6.60 -10.25
N LEU A 87 1.87 7.01 -9.32
CA LEU A 87 1.66 6.88 -7.89
C LEU A 87 0.74 7.96 -7.29
N GLN A 88 0.56 9.12 -7.93
CA GLN A 88 -0.28 10.21 -7.42
C GLN A 88 -1.75 9.81 -7.13
N PRO A 89 -2.49 9.16 -8.04
CA PRO A 89 -3.86 8.74 -7.74
C PRO A 89 -3.91 7.73 -6.58
N ILE A 90 -2.90 6.88 -6.43
CA ILE A 90 -2.77 5.93 -5.32
C ILE A 90 -2.52 6.69 -4.00
N ASN A 91 -1.59 7.66 -3.98
CA ASN A 91 -1.35 8.55 -2.83
C ASN A 91 -2.64 9.26 -2.38
N ALA A 92 -3.45 9.73 -3.33
CA ALA A 92 -4.69 10.45 -3.06
C ALA A 92 -5.77 9.58 -2.38
N LEU A 93 -5.79 8.26 -2.62
CA LEU A 93 -6.70 7.35 -1.92
C LEU A 93 -6.39 7.28 -0.41
N PHE A 94 -5.11 7.19 -0.04
CA PHE A 94 -4.70 7.21 1.38
C PHE A 94 -5.15 8.49 2.09
N GLY A 95 -5.06 9.65 1.43
CA GLY A 95 -5.49 10.95 1.97
C GLY A 95 -7.00 11.07 2.23
N ARG A 96 -7.82 10.22 1.59
CA ARG A 96 -9.29 10.19 1.76
C ARG A 96 -9.75 9.36 2.97
N SER A 97 -8.94 8.43 3.47
CA SER A 97 -9.31 7.60 4.63
C SER A 97 -9.14 8.38 5.94
N GLU A 98 -10.25 8.69 6.60
CA GLU A 98 -10.25 9.34 7.92
C GLU A 98 -9.47 8.54 8.97
N ALA A 99 -9.54 7.21 8.92
CA ALA A 99 -8.78 6.31 9.79
C ALA A 99 -7.25 6.40 9.56
N PHE A 100 -6.82 6.79 8.36
CA PHE A 100 -5.40 6.89 8.00
C PHE A 100 -4.79 8.27 8.27
N ARG A 101 -5.60 9.34 8.22
CA ARG A 101 -5.14 10.74 8.37
C ARG A 101 -4.38 11.06 9.67
N PRO A 102 -4.75 10.55 10.87
CA PRO A 102 -4.00 10.79 12.10
C PRO A 102 -2.57 10.25 12.04
N ARG A 103 -2.40 9.03 11.48
CA ARG A 103 -1.07 8.39 11.33
C ARG A 103 -0.23 9.08 10.25
N LEU A 104 -0.85 9.45 9.13
CA LEU A 104 -0.19 10.22 8.08
C LEU A 104 0.40 11.54 8.61
N ARG A 105 -0.35 12.28 9.44
CA ARG A 105 0.13 13.51 10.09
C ARG A 105 1.31 13.28 11.05
N ALA A 106 1.35 12.14 11.75
CA ALA A 106 2.46 11.81 12.62
C ALA A 106 3.72 11.44 11.82
N GLN A 107 3.58 10.59 10.80
CA GLN A 107 4.70 10.15 9.96
C GLN A 107 5.29 11.29 9.10
N MET A 108 4.45 12.20 8.57
CA MET A 108 4.92 13.38 7.82
C MET A 108 5.66 14.44 8.65
N ARG A 109 5.74 14.30 9.98
CA ARG A 109 6.53 15.18 10.87
C ARG A 109 7.84 14.54 11.32
N ALA A 110 8.12 13.32 10.88
CA ALA A 110 9.29 12.51 11.25
C ALA A 110 10.13 12.10 10.03
N SER A 111 10.03 12.86 8.93
CA SER A 111 10.77 12.72 7.67
C SER A 111 11.04 14.10 7.08
#